data_AF-A0A0R2CAX8-F1
#
_entry.id   AF-A0A0R2CAX8-F1
#
_cell.length_a   1.000
_cell.length_b   1.000
_cell.length_c   1.000
_cell.angle_alpha   90.00
_cell.angle_beta   90.00
_cell.angle_gamma   90.00
#
_symmetry.space_group_name_H-M   'P 1'
#
loop_
_entity.id
_entity.type
_entity.pdbx_description
1 polymer ?
#
loop_
_entity_poly.entity_id
_entity_poly.type
_entity_poly.pdbx_seq_one_letter_code
_entity_poly.pdbx_strand_id
1 'polypeptide(L)'
;MIFYIYYEFRQPAGKQKVFQSFKGARWLVFELLWLTIMSLIGSQQFGGNDWLPYPTDFGMVLVGSLGCYLLGVHDAYASDETEYGHSLNEKIK
;
A
#
# COMPACT_ATOMS: atom_id res chain seq x y z
N MET A 1 15.44 6.44 16.18
CA MET A 1 14.19 5.70 15.91
C MET A 1 13.40 5.37 17.18
N ILE A 2 14.01 4.76 18.20
CA ILE A 2 13.33 4.36 19.46
C ILE A 2 12.70 5.55 20.22
N PHE A 3 13.38 6.71 20.28
CA PHE A 3 12.85 7.91 20.94
C PHE A 3 11.61 8.52 20.27
N TYR A 4 11.50 8.42 18.95
CA TYR A 4 10.37 8.97 18.20
C TYR A 4 9.09 8.15 18.43
N ILE A 5 9.24 6.82 18.39
CA ILE A 5 8.16 5.87 18.69
C ILE A 5 7.65 6.05 20.14
N TYR A 6 8.55 6.23 21.11
CA TYR A 6 8.17 6.47 22.51
C TYR A 6 7.37 7.77 22.70
N TYR A 7 7.73 8.82 21.98
CA TYR A 7 7.06 10.13 22.07
C TYR A 7 5.68 10.11 21.39
N GLU A 8 5.55 9.45 20.24
CA GLU A 8 4.29 9.30 19.49
C GLU A 8 3.27 8.44 20.25
N PHE A 9 3.72 7.39 20.96
CA PHE A 9 2.85 6.48 21.71
C PHE A 9 2.23 7.10 22.97
N ARG A 10 2.87 8.15 23.52
CA ARG A 10 2.41 8.84 24.74
C ARG A 10 1.38 9.94 24.43
N GLN A 11 1.20 10.31 23.16
CA GLN A 11 0.17 11.26 22.74
C GLN A 11 -1.15 10.55 22.41
N PRO A 12 -2.30 11.01 22.92
CA PRO A 12 -3.60 10.41 22.63
C PRO A 12 -4.00 10.50 21.14
N ALA A 13 -3.43 11.47 20.40
CA ALA A 13 -3.62 11.63 18.95
C ALA A 13 -2.71 10.72 18.08
N GLY A 14 -1.65 10.15 18.66
CA GLY A 14 -0.69 9.31 17.92
C GLY A 14 -1.32 8.02 17.38
N LYS A 15 -2.32 7.47 18.09
CA LYS A 15 -3.06 6.29 17.62
C LYS A 15 -3.80 6.58 16.31
N GLN A 16 -4.48 7.72 16.19
CA GLN A 16 -5.23 8.04 14.97
C GLN A 16 -4.32 8.29 13.77
N LYS A 17 -3.21 9.01 13.95
CA LYS A 17 -2.20 9.17 12.89
C LYS A 17 -1.59 7.84 12.45
N VAL A 18 -1.28 6.94 13.39
CA VAL A 18 -0.78 5.60 13.06
C VAL A 18 -1.83 4.79 12.29
N PHE A 19 -3.11 4.84 12.68
CA PHE A 19 -4.19 4.18 11.95
C PHE A 19 -4.46 4.77 10.57
N GLN A 20 -4.32 6.09 10.39
CA GLN A 20 -4.38 6.74 9.07
C GLN A 20 -3.21 6.33 8.17
N SER A 21 -1.98 6.33 8.70
CA SER A 21 -0.81 5.80 7.97
C SER A 21 -0.98 4.33 7.62
N PHE A 22 -1.66 3.54 8.46
CA PHE A 22 -1.97 2.14 8.18
C PHE A 22 -3.05 1.98 7.10
N LYS A 23 -4.04 2.86 7.04
CA LYS A 23 -5.00 2.90 5.92
C LYS A 23 -4.26 3.13 4.60
N GLY A 24 -3.38 4.14 4.55
CA GLY A 24 -2.54 4.42 3.38
C GLY A 24 -1.52 3.32 3.05
N ALA A 25 -1.11 2.50 4.02
CA ALA A 25 -0.19 1.37 3.81
C ALA A 25 -0.88 0.05 3.45
N ARG A 26 -2.22 0.01 3.40
CA ARG A 26 -2.97 -1.22 3.14
C ARG A 26 -2.68 -1.83 1.76
N TRP A 27 -2.46 -0.99 0.75
CA TRP A 27 -2.11 -1.47 -0.60
C TRP A 27 -0.74 -2.15 -0.64
N LEU A 28 0.24 -1.68 0.16
CA LEU A 28 1.56 -2.31 0.29
C LEU A 28 1.47 -3.70 0.91
N VAL A 29 0.62 -3.87 1.93
CA VAL A 29 0.37 -5.19 2.53
C VAL A 29 -0.25 -6.15 1.51
N PHE A 30 -1.19 -5.65 0.71
CA PHE A 30 -1.82 -6.44 -0.35
C PHE A 30 -0.83 -6.83 -1.45
N GLU A 31 0.05 -5.91 -1.84
CA GLU A 31 1.11 -6.16 -2.82
C GLU A 31 2.10 -7.23 -2.32
N LEU A 32 2.51 -7.15 -1.05
CA LEU A 32 3.39 -8.13 -0.45
C LEU A 32 2.76 -9.53 -0.44
N LEU A 33 1.47 -9.62 -0.09
CA LEU A 33 0.73 -10.88 -0.14
C LEU A 33 0.60 -11.41 -1.57
N TRP A 34 0.34 -10.53 -2.54
CA TRP A 34 0.24 -10.90 -3.95
C TRP A 34 1.55 -11.48 -4.48
N LEU A 35 2.67 -10.79 -4.22
CA LEU A 35 4.00 -11.26 -4.61
C LEU A 35 4.36 -12.58 -3.92
N THR A 36 3.93 -12.78 -2.67
CA THR A 36 4.15 -14.04 -1.95
C THR A 36 3.38 -15.19 -2.60
N ILE A 37 2.11 -14.98 -2.97
CA ILE A 37 1.29 -15.97 -3.69
C ILE A 37 1.92 -16.30 -5.04
N MET A 38 2.36 -15.27 -5.77
CA MET A 38 3.04 -15.45 -7.06
C MET A 38 4.37 -16.16 -6.93
N SER A 39 5.14 -15.95 -5.85
CA SER A 39 6.38 -16.69 -5.59
C SER A 39 6.12 -18.18 -5.31
N LEU A 40 5.00 -18.51 -4.65
CA LEU A 40 4.63 -19.90 -4.37
C LEU A 40 4.14 -20.63 -5.64
N ILE A 41 3.36 -19.95 -6.48
CA ILE A 41 2.73 -20.54 -7.68
C ILE A 41 3.62 -20.43 -8.93
N GLY A 42 4.55 -19.49 -8.92
CA GLY A 42 5.35 -19.10 -10.08
C GLY A 42 6.32 -20.16 -10.59
N SER A 43 6.96 -19.84 -11.70
CA SER A 43 7.95 -20.71 -12.33
C SER A 43 9.20 -20.90 -11.46
N GLN A 44 10.05 -21.86 -11.83
CA GLN A 44 11.36 -22.07 -11.20
C GLN A 44 12.18 -20.79 -11.05
N GLN A 45 12.00 -19.81 -11.95
CA GLN A 45 12.73 -18.54 -11.92
C GLN A 45 12.30 -17.64 -10.76
N PHE A 46 11.08 -17.79 -10.25
CA PHE A 46 10.55 -17.10 -9.07
C PHE A 46 10.62 -17.94 -7.78
N GLY A 47 11.13 -19.18 -7.88
CA GLY A 47 11.26 -20.11 -6.75
C GLY A 47 10.05 -21.01 -6.51
N GLY A 48 9.10 -21.08 -7.45
CA GLY A 48 7.86 -21.86 -7.31
C GLY A 48 7.82 -23.18 -8.09
N ASN A 49 6.70 -23.88 -7.98
CA ASN A 49 6.52 -25.28 -8.40
C ASN A 49 6.18 -25.49 -9.90
N ASP A 50 6.62 -24.58 -10.78
CA ASP A 50 6.47 -24.66 -12.26
C ASP A 50 5.02 -24.81 -12.76
N TRP A 51 4.04 -24.34 -11.97
CA TRP A 51 2.62 -24.41 -12.33
C TRP A 51 2.22 -23.40 -13.41
N LEU A 52 2.83 -22.20 -13.39
CA LEU A 52 2.74 -21.23 -14.47
C LEU A 52 4.10 -21.05 -15.14
N PRO A 53 4.29 -21.50 -16.39
CA PRO A 53 5.53 -21.31 -17.10
C PRO A 53 5.71 -19.86 -17.54
N TYR A 54 6.96 -19.41 -17.50
CA TYR A 54 7.39 -18.14 -18.08
C TYR A 54 6.99 -18.09 -19.58
N PRO A 55 6.45 -16.97 -20.10
CA PRO A 55 6.36 -15.62 -19.52
C PRO A 55 5.01 -15.26 -18.88
N THR A 56 4.10 -16.22 -18.74
CA THR A 56 2.71 -15.93 -18.31
C THR A 56 2.63 -15.49 -16.84
N ASP A 57 3.55 -15.98 -16.01
CA ASP A 57 3.74 -15.57 -14.61
C ASP A 57 4.05 -14.07 -14.47
N PHE A 58 4.92 -13.54 -15.32
CA PHE A 58 5.30 -12.13 -15.33
C PHE A 58 4.12 -11.23 -15.67
N GLY A 59 3.27 -11.65 -16.62
CA GLY A 59 2.03 -10.93 -16.95
C GLY A 59 1.07 -10.86 -15.77
N MET A 60 0.90 -11.95 -15.02
CA MET A 60 0.05 -11.98 -13.82
C MET A 60 0.58 -11.08 -12.70
N VAL A 61 1.90 -11.09 -12.45
CA VAL A 61 2.52 -10.18 -11.48
C VAL A 61 2.27 -8.73 -11.89
N LEU A 62 2.49 -8.40 -13.17
CA LEU A 62 2.33 -7.04 -13.69
C LEU A 62 0.89 -6.54 -13.54
N VAL A 63 -0.10 -7.36 -13.89
CA VAL A 63 -1.53 -7.02 -13.72
C VAL A 63 -1.89 -6.82 -12.26
N GLY A 64 -1.41 -7.68 -11.36
CA GLY A 64 -1.69 -7.53 -9.93
C GLY A 64 -1.00 -6.32 -9.30
N SER A 65 0.25 -6.03 -9.67
CA SER A 65 0.94 -4.80 -9.25
C SER A 65 0.23 -3.55 -9.76
N LEU A 66 -0.31 -3.57 -10.99
CA LEU A 66 -1.13 -2.47 -11.52
C LEU A 66 -2.42 -2.29 -10.72
N GLY A 67 -3.08 -3.39 -10.35
CA GLY A 67 -4.25 -3.36 -9.47
C GLY A 67 -3.92 -2.76 -8.09
N CYS A 68 -2.84 -3.21 -7.46
CA CYS A 68 -2.35 -2.64 -6.20
C CYS A 68 -2.01 -1.16 -6.31
N TYR A 69 -1.36 -0.75 -7.40
CA TYR A 69 -1.04 0.66 -7.66
C TYR A 69 -2.30 1.53 -7.74
N LEU A 70 -3.32 1.10 -8.48
CA LEU A 70 -4.59 1.83 -8.58
C LEU A 70 -5.30 1.97 -7.23
N LEU A 71 -5.28 0.90 -6.42
CA LEU A 71 -5.84 0.92 -5.07
C LEU A 71 -5.06 1.88 -4.15
N GLY A 72 -3.73 1.87 -4.22
CA GLY A 72 -2.88 2.76 -3.44
C GLY A 72 -3.06 4.23 -3.82
N VAL A 73 -3.18 4.53 -5.11
CA VAL A 73 -3.46 5.88 -5.61
C VAL A 73 -4.84 6.36 -5.13
N HIS A 74 -5.86 5.51 -5.20
CA HIS A 74 -7.19 5.86 -4.68
C HIS A 74 -7.19 6.15 -3.17
N ASP A 75 -6.52 5.31 -2.35
CA ASP A 75 -6.40 5.54 -0.90
C ASP A 75 -5.56 6.79 -0.58
N ALA A 76 -4.57 7.14 -1.42
CA ALA A 76 -3.76 8.34 -1.25
C ALA A 76 -4.54 9.64 -1.50
N TYR A 77 -5.42 9.66 -2.51
CA TYR A 77 -6.28 10.82 -2.79
C TYR A 77 -7.38 11.01 -1.72
N ALA A 78 -7.76 9.96 -1.00
CA ALA A 78 -8.75 10.01 0.08
C ALA A 78 -8.17 10.53 1.43
N SER A 79 -6.94 11.05 1.46
CA SER A 79 -6.36 11.58 2.70
C SER A 79 -6.98 12.93 3.08
N ASP A 80 -7.30 13.09 4.37
CA ASP A 80 -7.89 14.31 4.98
C ASP A 80 -7.13 15.60 4.63
N GLU A 81 -5.82 15.52 4.39
CA GLU A 81 -4.95 16.65 4.09
C GLU A 81 -5.31 17.33 2.75
N THR A 82 -5.69 16.52 1.75
CA THR A 82 -6.13 17.00 0.42
C THR A 82 -7.47 17.72 0.50
N GLU A 83 -8.39 17.19 1.31
CA GLU A 83 -9.72 17.78 1.53
C GLU A 83 -9.63 19.07 2.35
N TYR A 84 -8.74 19.11 3.35
CA TYR A 84 -8.43 20.31 4.11
C TYR A 84 -7.85 21.43 3.22
N GLY A 85 -6.91 21.10 2.34
CA GLY A 85 -6.36 22.03 1.36
C GLY A 85 -7.41 22.59 0.40
N HIS A 86 -8.37 21.75 -0.03
CA HIS A 86 -9.47 22.19 -0.89
C HIS A 86 -10.41 23.16 -0.17
N SER A 87 -10.74 22.89 1.09
CA SER A 87 -11.58 23.76 1.93
C SER A 87 -10.95 25.13 2.22
N LEU A 88 -9.62 25.20 2.31
CA LEU A 88 -8.89 26.46 2.44
C LEU A 88 -8.90 27.25 1.14
N ASN A 89 -8.77 26.58 -0.01
CA ASN A 89 -8.74 27.23 -1.31
C ASN A 89 -10.10 27.82 -1.69
N GLU A 90 -11.20 27.18 -1.27
CA GLU A 90 -12.56 27.73 -1.43
C GLU A 90 -12.82 28.94 -0.53
N LYS A 91 -12.19 29.04 0.65
CA LYS A 91 -12.35 30.21 1.54
C LYS A 91 -11.65 31.48 1.04
N ILE A 92 -10.67 31.34 0.14
CA ILE A 92 -9.88 32.46 -0.39
C ILE A 92 -10.48 33.01 -1.69
N LYS A 93 -11.45 32.29 -2.29
CA LYS A 93 -12.12 32.68 -3.53
C LYS A 93 -13.45 33.40 -3.26
#